data_AF-A0A1S3GWX3-F1
#
_entry.id   AF-A0A1S3GWX3-F1
#
_cell.length_a   1.000
_cell.length_b   1.000
_cell.length_c   1.000
_cell.angle_alpha   90.00
_cell.angle_beta   90.00
_cell.angle_gamma   90.00
#
_symmetry.space_group_name_H-M   'P 1'
#
loop_
_entity.id
_entity.type
_entity.pdbx_description
1 polymer ?
#
loop_
_entity_poly.entity_id
_entity_poly.type
_entity_poly.pdbx_seq_one_letter_code
_entity_poly.pdbx_strand_id
1 'polypeptide(L)'
;YHRFLSDYDELSGWMNEKTALINADELPTDVASGEALLARHQQHKHEIDSYDDRFQSADATGQELLDGNHDASDEIKEKMTALANAWAALLELWDRRQHQYQQCLDFHLFSRDSEQVDSWMSRQEAFLDNEDLGNSLGSVEALLQKHDDFEEAFTAQEEKII
;
A
#
# COMPACT_ATOMS: atom_id res chain seq x y z
N TYR A 1 -20.42 -27.11 22.64
CA TYR A 1 -21.33 -26.89 21.51
C TYR A 1 -21.82 -25.45 21.41
N HIS A 2 -22.67 -24.94 22.33
CA HIS A 2 -23.18 -23.55 22.23
C HIS A 2 -22.09 -22.47 22.16
N ARG A 3 -21.01 -22.61 22.91
CA ARG A 3 -19.84 -21.72 22.84
C ARG A 3 -19.23 -21.69 21.43
N PHE A 4 -18.95 -22.86 20.86
CA PHE A 4 -18.43 -22.99 19.49
C PHE A 4 -19.35 -22.31 18.45
N LEU A 5 -20.66 -22.49 18.56
CA LEU A 5 -21.61 -21.84 17.65
C LEU A 5 -21.60 -20.32 17.77
N SER A 6 -21.55 -19.78 19.01
CA SER A 6 -21.42 -18.33 19.23
C SER A 6 -20.14 -17.80 18.61
N ASP A 7 -19.00 -18.44 18.91
CA ASP A 7 -17.70 -18.03 18.40
C ASP A 7 -17.67 -18.09 16.86
N TYR A 8 -18.26 -19.13 16.25
CA TYR A 8 -18.41 -19.25 14.80
C TYR A 8 -19.23 -18.11 14.20
N ASP A 9 -20.40 -17.80 14.75
CA ASP A 9 -21.29 -16.77 14.21
C ASP A 9 -20.65 -15.37 14.33
N GLU A 10 -20.02 -15.09 15.47
CA GLU A 10 -19.34 -13.82 15.72
C GLU A 10 -18.12 -13.63 14.81
N LEU A 11 -17.26 -14.66 14.67
CA LEU A 11 -16.10 -14.61 13.78
C LEU A 11 -16.51 -14.52 12.32
N SER A 12 -17.52 -15.28 11.89
CA SER A 12 -18.02 -15.24 10.51
C SER A 12 -18.59 -13.87 10.17
N GLY A 13 -19.38 -13.28 11.08
CA GLY A 13 -19.91 -11.93 10.92
C GLY A 13 -18.80 -10.89 10.78
N TRP A 14 -17.83 -10.91 11.70
CA TRP A 14 -16.71 -9.98 11.69
C TRP A 14 -15.84 -10.13 10.43
N MET A 15 -15.51 -11.36 10.00
CA MET A 15 -14.72 -11.59 8.78
C MET A 15 -15.43 -11.08 7.53
N ASN A 16 -16.75 -11.28 7.43
CA ASN A 16 -17.54 -10.77 6.32
C ASN A 16 -17.54 -9.24 6.27
N GLU A 17 -17.70 -8.58 7.42
CA GLU A 17 -17.62 -7.13 7.53
C GLU A 17 -16.22 -6.63 7.14
N LYS A 18 -15.15 -7.23 7.66
CA LYS A 18 -13.77 -6.85 7.35
C LYS A 18 -13.45 -7.02 5.87
N THR A 19 -13.89 -8.13 5.29
CA THR A 19 -13.77 -8.42 3.85
C THR A 19 -14.47 -7.36 3.01
N ALA A 20 -15.68 -6.95 3.39
CA ALA A 20 -16.42 -5.91 2.69
C ALA A 20 -15.70 -4.55 2.78
N LEU A 21 -15.18 -4.19 3.96
CA LEU A 21 -14.43 -2.95 4.16
C LEU A 21 -13.17 -2.88 3.29
N ILE A 22 -12.36 -3.94 3.26
CA ILE A 22 -11.13 -3.97 2.45
C ILE A 22 -11.43 -3.87 0.94
N ASN A 23 -12.55 -4.46 0.49
CA ASN A 23 -12.96 -4.40 -0.93
C ASN A 23 -13.65 -3.09 -1.34
N ALA A 24 -14.23 -2.34 -0.38
CA ALA A 24 -14.96 -1.12 -0.68
C ALA A 24 -14.06 0.05 -1.09
N ASP A 25 -12.78 -0.01 -0.72
CA ASP A 25 -11.83 1.03 -1.04
C ASP A 25 -11.51 1.08 -2.53
N GLU A 26 -11.24 2.27 -3.04
CA GLU A 26 -10.69 2.47 -4.38
C GLU A 26 -9.15 2.42 -4.35
N LEU A 27 -8.52 2.34 -5.53
CA LEU A 27 -7.07 2.38 -5.63
C LEU A 27 -6.55 3.83 -5.53
N PRO A 28 -5.32 4.04 -5.02
CA PRO A 28 -4.73 5.38 -4.92
C PRO A 28 -4.64 6.11 -6.27
N THR A 29 -5.00 7.39 -6.27
CA THR A 29 -4.92 8.27 -7.45
C THR A 29 -3.76 9.26 -7.39
N ASP A 30 -3.07 9.34 -6.26
CA ASP A 30 -1.90 10.16 -6.01
C ASP A 30 -1.10 9.61 -4.81
N VAL A 31 0.05 10.23 -4.52
CA VAL A 31 0.92 9.84 -3.39
C VAL A 31 0.19 9.95 -2.05
N ALA A 32 -0.54 11.05 -1.82
CA ALA A 32 -1.18 11.32 -0.53
C ALA A 32 -2.29 10.30 -0.20
N SER A 33 -3.13 9.97 -1.18
CA SER A 33 -4.14 8.92 -1.07
C SER A 33 -3.49 7.55 -0.89
N GLY A 34 -2.36 7.27 -1.54
CA GLY A 34 -1.59 6.04 -1.37
C GLY A 34 -1.10 5.84 0.06
N GLU A 35 -0.45 6.86 0.63
CA GLU A 35 0.02 6.84 2.01
C GLU A 35 -1.12 6.68 3.02
N ALA A 36 -2.23 7.42 2.82
CA ALA A 36 -3.40 7.35 3.69
C ALA A 36 -4.06 5.96 3.65
N LEU A 37 -4.21 5.37 2.46
CA LEU A 37 -4.78 4.04 2.28
C LEU A 37 -3.89 2.97 2.92
N LEU A 38 -2.57 3.04 2.74
CA LEU A 38 -1.63 2.11 3.39
C LEU A 38 -1.70 2.21 4.92
N ALA A 39 -1.75 3.42 5.48
CA ALA A 39 -1.87 3.62 6.92
C ALA A 39 -3.16 2.98 7.47
N ARG A 40 -4.30 3.21 6.81
CA ARG A 40 -5.57 2.56 7.18
C ARG A 40 -5.53 1.04 7.00
N HIS A 41 -4.86 0.56 5.96
CA HIS A 41 -4.71 -0.88 5.71
C HIS A 41 -3.89 -1.59 6.80
N GLN A 42 -2.91 -0.89 7.40
CA GLN A 42 -2.19 -1.38 8.58
C GLN A 42 -3.08 -1.42 9.82
N GLN A 43 -4.02 -0.48 9.99
CA GLN A 43 -5.02 -0.57 11.06
C GLN A 43 -5.89 -1.83 10.90
N HIS A 44 -6.32 -2.16 9.68
CA HIS A 44 -7.03 -3.41 9.42
C HIS A 44 -6.20 -4.64 9.77
N LYS A 45 -4.87 -4.60 9.54
CA LYS A 45 -3.98 -5.70 9.95
C LYS A 45 -3.96 -5.90 11.45
N HIS A 46 -3.81 -4.82 12.22
CA HIS A 46 -3.84 -4.90 13.67
C HIS A 46 -5.16 -5.46 14.19
N GLU A 47 -6.29 -5.10 13.58
CA GLU A 47 -7.59 -5.67 13.92
C GLU A 47 -7.64 -7.16 13.58
N ILE A 48 -7.17 -7.57 12.40
CA ILE A 48 -7.08 -9.00 12.02
C ILE A 48 -6.23 -9.78 13.02
N ASP A 49 -5.05 -9.28 13.36
CA ASP A 49 -4.14 -9.94 14.30
C ASP A 49 -4.75 -10.06 15.69
N SER A 50 -5.55 -9.08 16.12
CA SER A 50 -6.24 -9.15 17.41
C SER A 50 -7.35 -10.24 17.48
N TYR A 51 -7.78 -10.76 16.33
CA TYR A 51 -8.78 -11.83 16.25
C TYR A 51 -8.17 -13.23 16.11
N ASP A 52 -6.84 -13.34 15.92
CA ASP A 52 -6.17 -14.62 15.69
C ASP A 52 -6.36 -15.58 16.88
N ASP A 53 -6.15 -15.10 18.12
CA ASP A 53 -6.38 -15.89 19.34
C ASP A 53 -7.84 -16.40 19.44
N ARG A 54 -8.80 -15.59 18.99
CA ARG A 54 -10.22 -15.96 19.01
C ARG A 54 -10.51 -17.04 17.96
N PHE A 55 -9.95 -16.91 16.76
CA PHE A 55 -10.04 -17.93 15.73
C PHE A 55 -9.45 -19.26 16.21
N GLN A 56 -8.24 -19.24 16.77
CA GLN A 56 -7.59 -20.44 17.32
C GLN A 56 -8.40 -21.08 18.45
N SER A 57 -9.00 -20.26 19.33
CA SER A 57 -9.87 -20.73 20.43
C SER A 57 -11.15 -21.40 19.92
N ALA A 58 -11.77 -20.86 18.86
CA ALA A 58 -12.94 -21.45 18.22
C ALA A 58 -12.60 -22.79 17.55
N ASP A 59 -11.46 -22.86 16.86
CA ASP A 59 -10.95 -24.08 16.24
C ASP A 59 -10.66 -25.18 17.29
N ALA A 60 -9.94 -24.83 18.36
CA ALA A 60 -9.68 -25.74 19.47
C ALA A 60 -10.98 -26.26 20.13
N THR A 61 -11.95 -25.37 20.37
CA THR A 61 -13.26 -25.76 20.93
C THR A 61 -14.01 -26.70 19.99
N GLY A 62 -13.92 -26.47 18.67
CA GLY A 62 -14.50 -27.36 17.66
C GLY A 62 -13.83 -28.74 17.69
N GLN A 63 -12.50 -28.78 17.72
CA GLN A 63 -11.73 -30.03 17.76
C GLN A 63 -12.03 -30.85 19.02
N GLU A 64 -12.12 -30.22 20.20
CA GLU A 64 -12.50 -30.89 21.45
C GLU A 64 -13.88 -31.58 21.36
N LEU A 65 -14.84 -30.96 20.68
CA LEU A 65 -16.17 -31.55 20.47
C LEU A 65 -16.12 -32.75 19.51
N LEU A 66 -15.27 -32.70 18.48
CA LEU A 66 -15.07 -33.80 17.55
C LEU A 66 -14.39 -34.99 18.22
N ASP A 67 -13.35 -34.74 19.00
CA ASP A 67 -12.63 -35.78 19.76
C ASP A 67 -13.54 -36.45 20.80
N GLY A 68 -14.52 -35.70 21.33
CA GLY A 68 -15.58 -36.21 22.19
C GLY A 68 -16.69 -36.99 21.49
N ASN A 69 -16.63 -37.17 20.16
CA ASN A 69 -17.71 -37.75 19.34
C ASN A 69 -19.08 -37.08 19.57
N HIS A 70 -19.11 -35.75 19.61
CA HIS A 70 -20.36 -35.00 19.78
C HIS A 70 -21.40 -35.34 18.69
N ASP A 71 -22.68 -35.42 19.04
CA ASP A 71 -23.75 -35.85 18.11
C ASP A 71 -23.86 -34.99 16.83
N ALA A 72 -23.46 -33.72 16.92
CA ALA A 72 -23.41 -32.77 15.81
C ALA A 72 -22.04 -32.71 15.08
N SER A 73 -21.26 -33.79 15.08
CA SER A 73 -19.89 -33.80 14.53
C SER A 73 -19.80 -33.35 13.07
N ASP A 74 -20.78 -33.69 12.24
CA ASP A 74 -20.76 -33.30 10.82
C ASP A 74 -20.93 -31.78 10.65
N GLU A 75 -21.87 -31.17 11.39
CA GLU A 75 -22.07 -29.72 11.40
C GLU A 75 -20.84 -28.97 11.94
N ILE A 76 -20.21 -29.50 13.00
CA ILE A 76 -19.00 -28.91 13.57
C ILE A 76 -17.86 -28.90 12.54
N LYS A 77 -17.62 -30.02 11.85
CA LYS A 77 -16.59 -30.10 10.79
C LYS A 77 -16.85 -29.13 9.65
N GLU A 78 -18.11 -29.03 9.20
CA GLU A 78 -18.50 -28.10 8.14
C GLU A 78 -18.21 -26.65 8.56
N LYS A 79 -18.64 -26.26 9.76
CA LYS A 79 -18.41 -24.91 10.30
C LYS A 79 -16.94 -24.58 10.52
N MET A 80 -16.15 -25.51 11.06
CA MET A 80 -14.69 -25.33 11.20
C MET A 80 -14.03 -25.13 9.84
N THR A 81 -14.39 -25.94 8.85
CA THR A 81 -13.86 -25.82 7.48
C THR A 81 -14.24 -24.48 6.85
N ALA A 82 -15.50 -24.05 6.99
CA ALA A 82 -15.97 -22.77 6.49
C ALA A 82 -15.22 -21.60 7.15
N LEU A 83 -15.02 -21.67 8.48
CA LEU A 83 -14.31 -20.65 9.24
C LEU A 83 -12.83 -20.55 8.80
N ALA A 84 -12.15 -21.68 8.66
CA ALA A 84 -10.75 -21.72 8.22
C ALA A 84 -10.58 -21.16 6.79
N ASN A 85 -11.48 -21.52 5.88
CA ASN A 85 -11.46 -20.99 4.51
C ASN A 85 -11.71 -19.48 4.47
N ALA A 86 -12.66 -18.98 5.26
CA ALA A 86 -12.94 -17.54 5.37
C ALA A 86 -11.75 -16.77 5.94
N TRP A 87 -11.09 -17.32 6.97
CA TRP A 87 -9.90 -16.73 7.57
C TRP A 87 -8.74 -16.64 6.57
N ALA A 88 -8.44 -17.74 5.89
CA ALA A 88 -7.40 -17.77 4.86
C ALA A 88 -7.69 -16.78 3.71
N ALA A 89 -8.93 -16.72 3.25
CA ALA A 89 -9.35 -15.79 2.20
C ALA A 89 -9.22 -14.32 2.63
N LEU A 90 -9.52 -14.01 3.90
CA LEU A 90 -9.35 -12.66 4.44
C LEU A 90 -7.87 -12.25 4.48
N LEU A 91 -6.98 -13.15 4.91
CA LEU A 91 -5.54 -12.90 4.92
C LEU A 91 -4.98 -12.69 3.50
N GLU A 92 -5.38 -13.53 2.54
CA GLU A 92 -4.99 -13.39 1.14
C GLU A 92 -5.51 -12.07 0.54
N LEU A 93 -6.77 -11.71 0.83
CA LEU A 93 -7.35 -10.44 0.40
C LEU A 93 -6.55 -9.25 0.93
N TRP A 94 -6.21 -9.27 2.23
CA TRP A 94 -5.44 -8.20 2.85
C TRP A 94 -4.05 -8.08 2.20
N ASP A 95 -3.34 -9.19 2.01
CA ASP A 95 -2.01 -9.19 1.40
C ASP A 95 -2.05 -8.69 -0.05
N ARG A 96 -2.98 -9.22 -0.86
CA ARG A 96 -3.17 -8.78 -2.24
C ARG A 96 -3.45 -7.29 -2.31
N ARG A 97 -4.31 -6.78 -1.42
CA ARG A 97 -4.68 -5.36 -1.42
C ARG A 97 -3.51 -4.47 -1.00
N GLN A 98 -2.68 -4.90 -0.05
CA GLN A 98 -1.46 -4.19 0.32
C GLN A 98 -0.51 -4.05 -0.87
N HIS A 99 -0.28 -5.13 -1.62
CA HIS A 99 0.55 -5.09 -2.82
C HIS A 99 0.02 -4.11 -3.86
N GLN A 100 -1.29 -4.08 -4.08
CA GLN A 100 -1.91 -3.11 -5.00
C GLN A 100 -1.68 -1.66 -4.57
N TYR A 101 -1.86 -1.35 -3.28
CA TYR A 101 -1.61 -0.01 -2.76
C TYR A 101 -0.14 0.41 -2.90
N GLN A 102 0.79 -0.49 -2.60
CA GLN A 102 2.22 -0.22 -2.75
C GLN A 102 2.59 0.04 -4.22
N GLN A 103 2.09 -0.78 -5.14
CA GLN A 103 2.34 -0.59 -6.58
C GLN A 103 1.79 0.74 -7.09
N CYS A 104 0.59 1.14 -6.66
CA CYS A 104 0.04 2.44 -7.02
C CYS A 104 0.88 3.59 -6.44
N LEU A 105 1.32 3.48 -5.18
CA LEU A 105 2.17 4.49 -4.55
C LEU A 105 3.51 4.63 -5.29
N ASP A 106 4.18 3.51 -5.59
CA ASP A 106 5.44 3.49 -6.31
C ASP A 106 5.30 4.12 -7.71
N PHE A 107 4.20 3.82 -8.41
CA PHE A 107 3.89 4.42 -9.70
C PHE A 107 3.72 5.94 -9.61
N HIS A 108 2.98 6.44 -8.61
CA HIS A 108 2.74 7.88 -8.44
C HIS A 108 4.00 8.62 -8.00
N LEU A 109 4.84 8.02 -7.16
CA LEU A 109 6.15 8.57 -6.81
C LEU A 109 7.05 8.67 -8.04
N PHE A 110 7.16 7.60 -8.82
CA PHE A 110 7.93 7.60 -10.06
C PHE A 110 7.43 8.64 -11.07
N SER A 111 6.11 8.77 -11.23
CA SER A 111 5.52 9.73 -12.17
C SER A 111 5.84 11.17 -11.74
N ARG A 112 5.70 11.50 -10.46
CA ARG A 112 6.07 12.81 -9.91
C ARG A 112 7.55 13.11 -10.11
N ASP A 113 8.41 12.13 -9.83
CA ASP A 113 9.86 12.31 -9.95
C ASP A 113 10.26 12.49 -11.43
N SER A 114 9.60 11.78 -12.35
CA SER A 114 9.78 11.95 -13.81
C SER A 114 9.34 13.35 -14.27
N GLU A 115 8.16 13.82 -13.83
CA GLU A 115 7.68 15.17 -14.14
C GLU A 115 8.63 16.27 -13.61
N GLN A 116 9.24 16.04 -12.45
CA GLN A 116 10.24 16.96 -11.90
C GLN A 116 11.49 17.02 -12.77
N VAL A 117 11.97 15.87 -13.25
CA VAL A 117 13.12 15.78 -14.15
C VAL A 117 12.79 16.44 -15.50
N ASP A 118 11.63 16.18 -16.09
CA ASP A 118 11.19 16.80 -17.35
C ASP A 118 11.07 18.33 -17.24
N SER A 119 10.48 18.81 -16.14
CA SER A 119 10.37 20.26 -15.86
C SER A 119 11.73 20.91 -15.65
N TRP A 120 12.68 20.19 -15.03
CA TRP A 120 14.05 20.66 -14.90
C TRP A 120 14.76 20.71 -16.25
N MET A 121 14.73 19.64 -17.04
CA MET A 121 15.32 19.59 -18.39
C MET A 121 14.75 20.68 -19.29
N SER A 122 13.42 20.88 -19.30
CA SER A 122 12.77 21.92 -20.10
C SER A 122 13.25 23.33 -19.72
N ARG A 123 13.51 23.60 -18.43
CA ARG A 123 14.10 24.87 -17.98
C ARG A 123 15.54 25.04 -18.45
N GLN A 124 16.31 23.95 -18.50
CA GLN A 124 17.68 23.97 -18.99
C GLN A 124 17.73 24.19 -20.51
N GLU A 125 16.88 23.52 -21.28
CA GLU A 125 16.76 23.75 -22.72
C GLU A 125 16.40 25.20 -23.02
N ALA A 126 15.42 25.77 -22.31
CA ALA A 126 15.04 27.18 -22.47
C ALA A 126 16.16 28.16 -22.08
N PHE A 127 17.04 27.80 -21.15
CA PHE A 127 18.22 28.59 -20.80
C PHE A 127 19.28 28.55 -21.92
N LEU A 128 19.53 27.37 -22.49
CA LEU A 128 20.51 27.15 -23.55
C LEU A 128 20.07 27.71 -24.92
N ASP A 129 18.77 27.77 -25.19
CA ASP A 129 18.20 28.38 -26.42
C ASP A 129 18.36 29.92 -26.45
N ASN A 130 18.93 30.52 -25.40
CA ASN A 130 19.24 31.94 -25.38
C ASN A 130 20.50 32.25 -26.21
N GLU A 131 20.31 32.73 -27.44
CA GLU A 131 21.39 33.13 -28.36
C GLU A 131 22.06 34.49 -28.02
N ASP A 132 21.71 35.14 -26.91
CA ASP A 132 22.35 36.40 -26.49
C ASP A 132 23.78 36.17 -25.99
N LEU A 133 24.75 36.44 -26.87
CA LEU A 133 26.18 36.34 -26.56
C LEU A 133 26.73 37.54 -25.78
N GLY A 134 25.89 38.53 -25.48
CA GLY A 134 26.32 39.79 -24.87
C GLY A 134 27.07 40.70 -25.86
N ASN A 135 27.02 42.00 -25.62
CA ASN A 135 27.64 43.02 -26.48
C ASN A 135 28.74 43.83 -25.76
N SER A 136 29.11 43.41 -24.55
CA SER A 136 30.11 44.03 -23.70
C SER A 136 30.85 42.99 -22.86
N LEU A 137 32.06 43.33 -22.38
CA LEU A 137 32.82 42.45 -21.49
C LEU A 137 32.02 42.07 -20.24
N GLY A 138 31.37 43.05 -19.59
CA GLY A 138 30.56 42.79 -18.39
C GLY A 138 29.33 41.92 -18.65
N SER A 139 28.70 42.02 -19.83
CA SER A 139 27.60 41.11 -20.20
C SER A 139 28.09 39.69 -20.47
N VAL A 140 29.28 39.53 -21.07
CA VAL A 140 29.89 38.22 -21.32
C VAL A 140 30.31 37.56 -20.00
N GLU A 141 30.92 38.30 -19.08
CA GLU A 141 31.28 37.81 -17.74
C GLU A 141 30.04 37.36 -16.94
N ALA A 142 28.93 38.10 -17.03
CA ALA A 142 27.67 37.71 -16.40
C ALA A 142 27.04 36.45 -17.03
N LEU A 143 27.21 36.25 -18.35
CA LEU A 143 26.77 35.04 -19.03
C LEU A 143 27.61 33.82 -18.63
N LEU A 144 28.93 33.99 -18.49
CA LEU A 144 29.83 32.94 -18.01
C LEU A 144 29.49 32.52 -16.58
N GLN A 145 29.28 33.46 -15.66
CA GLN A 145 28.87 33.11 -14.29
C GLN A 145 27.55 32.34 -14.26
N LYS A 146 26.57 32.72 -15.07
CA LYS A 146 25.31 31.96 -15.17
C LYS A 146 25.50 30.56 -15.73
N HIS A 147 26.45 30.37 -16.63
CA HIS A 147 26.80 29.06 -17.18
C HIS A 147 27.50 28.19 -16.13
N ASP A 148 28.40 28.76 -15.32
CA ASP A 148 29.05 28.05 -14.23
C ASP A 148 28.02 27.61 -13.16
N ASP A 149 27.10 28.51 -12.77
CA ASP A 149 25.98 28.20 -11.86
C ASP A 149 25.09 27.07 -12.44
N PHE A 150 24.94 27.03 -13.76
CA PHE A 150 24.21 25.99 -14.47
C PHE A 150 24.93 24.63 -14.39
N GLU A 151 26.24 24.58 -14.63
CA GLU A 151 27.03 23.33 -14.57
C GLU A 151 27.04 22.74 -13.14
N GLU A 152 27.11 23.59 -12.12
CA GLU A 152 26.99 23.15 -10.72
C GLU A 152 25.61 22.56 -10.43
N ALA A 153 24.53 23.20 -10.89
CA ALA A 153 23.17 22.70 -10.72
C ALA A 153 22.92 21.40 -11.51
N PHE A 154 23.56 21.24 -12.67
CA PHE A 154 23.53 20.01 -13.48
C PHE A 154 24.17 18.84 -12.73
N THR A 155 25.39 19.05 -12.24
CA THR A 155 26.15 18.03 -11.50
C THR A 155 25.41 17.58 -10.23
N ALA A 156 24.82 18.53 -9.49
CA ALA A 156 24.05 18.22 -8.28
C ALA A 156 22.73 17.46 -8.55
N GLN A 157 22.16 17.60 -9.74
CA GLN A 157 20.94 16.88 -10.13
C GLN A 157 21.27 15.48 -10.67
N GLU A 158 22.40 15.29 -11.35
CA GLU A 158 22.91 13.96 -11.75
C GLU A 158 23.08 13.04 -10.54
N GLU A 159 23.63 13.54 -9.43
CA GLU A 159 23.80 12.78 -8.18
C GLU A 159 22.48 12.34 -7.52
N LYS A 160 21.34 12.95 -7.88
CA LYS A 160 20.01 12.57 -7.37
C LYS A 160 19.29 11.55 -8.26
N ILE A 161 19.73 11.41 -9.50
CA ILE A 161 19.11 10.53 -10.51
C ILE A 161 19.81 9.17 -10.57
N ILE A 162 21.08 9.09 -10.14
CA ILE A 162 21.91 7.86 -10.06
C ILE A 162 21.76 7.21 -8.67
#